data_AF-A0A5U1A721-F1
#
_entry.id   AF-A0A5U1A721-F1
#
_cell.length_a   1.000
_cell.length_b   1.000
_cell.length_c   1.000
_cell.angle_alpha   90.00
_cell.angle_beta   90.00
_cell.angle_gamma   90.00
#
_symmetry.space_group_name_H-M   'P 1'
#
loop_
_entity.id
_entity.type
_entity.pdbx_description
1 polymer ?
#
loop_
_entity_poly.entity_id
_entity_poly.type
_entity_poly.pdbx_seq_one_letter_code
_entity_poly.pdbx_strand_id
1 'polypeptide(L)' 'MVKQLPPNTPETIIEIRQRMGLTQTELAHKMGYQLRAWQFKEDRNKPRRLMAGEFEYLLLLAGEHPEFILTPR' A
#
# COMPACT_ATOMS: atom_id res chain seq x y z
N MET A 1 -4.80 -13.32 19.17
CA MET A 1 -5.81 -12.96 18.15
C MET A 1 -5.06 -12.57 16.90
N VAL A 2 -5.31 -13.20 15.76
CA VAL A 2 -4.73 -12.76 14.48
C VAL A 2 -5.46 -11.48 14.07
N LYS A 3 -4.75 -10.35 13.95
CA LYS A 3 -5.34 -9.11 13.43
C LYS A 3 -5.64 -9.34 11.94
N GLN A 4 -6.91 -9.14 11.54
CA GLN A 4 -7.27 -9.19 10.12
C GLN A 4 -6.65 -8.01 9.37
N LEU A 5 -6.20 -8.26 8.14
CA LEU A 5 -5.71 -7.23 7.23
C LEU A 5 -6.86 -6.29 6.83
N PRO A 6 -6.59 -4.98 6.63
CA PRO A 6 -7.56 -4.09 6.01
C PRO A 6 -7.86 -4.53 4.57
N PRO A 7 -8.99 -4.11 3.98
CA PRO A 7 -9.34 -4.51 2.63
C PRO A 7 -8.38 -3.91 1.59
N ASN A 8 -7.95 -4.72 0.61
CA ASN A 8 -7.10 -4.26 -0.49
C ASN A 8 -7.96 -3.56 -1.55
N THR A 9 -8.28 -2.29 -1.29
CA THR A 9 -9.03 -1.41 -2.20
C THR A 9 -8.26 -0.12 -2.49
N PRO A 10 -8.60 0.61 -3.56
CA PRO A 10 -8.02 1.92 -3.83
C PRO A 10 -8.12 2.89 -2.66
N GLU A 11 -9.26 2.90 -1.96
CA GLU A 11 -9.51 3.78 -0.81
C GLU A 11 -8.49 3.52 0.30
N THR A 12 -8.32 2.26 0.68
CA THR A 12 -7.35 1.87 1.71
C THR A 12 -5.92 2.20 1.29
N ILE A 13 -5.56 1.98 0.01
CA ILE A 13 -4.23 2.33 -0.50
C ILE A 13 -4.00 3.86 -0.43
N ILE A 14 -4.99 4.66 -0.83
CA ILE A 14 -4.92 6.13 -0.75
C ILE A 14 -4.74 6.58 0.70
N GLU A 15 -5.52 6.03 1.63
CA GLU A 15 -5.47 6.38 3.04
C GLU A 15 -4.12 6.02 3.67
N ILE A 16 -3.58 4.83 3.40
CA ILE A 16 -2.24 4.42 3.85
C ILE A 16 -1.21 5.41 3.31
N ARG A 17 -1.22 5.70 2.00
CA ARG A 17 -0.28 6.64 1.39
C ARG A 17 -0.32 8.02 2.05
N GLN A 18 -1.51 8.55 2.29
CA GLN A 18 -1.70 9.86 2.91
C GLN A 18 -1.19 9.86 4.36
N ARG A 19 -1.44 8.79 5.14
CA ARG A 19 -0.93 8.66 6.51
C ARG A 19 0.59 8.53 6.56
N MET A 20 1.20 7.92 5.55
CA MET A 20 2.65 7.90 5.37
C MET A 20 3.23 9.26 4.93
N GLY A 21 2.40 10.25 4.61
CA GLY A 21 2.83 11.57 4.13
C GLY A 21 3.44 11.55 2.72
N LEU A 22 3.12 10.55 1.90
CA LEU A 22 3.74 10.36 0.58
C LEU A 22 2.86 10.89 -0.56
N THR A 23 3.51 11.44 -1.58
CA THR A 23 2.91 11.65 -2.90
C THR A 23 2.71 10.32 -3.63
N GLN A 24 1.87 10.30 -4.67
CA GLN A 24 1.69 9.11 -5.51
C GLN A 24 3.01 8.66 -6.16
N THR A 25 3.86 9.60 -6.57
CA THR A 25 5.16 9.29 -7.18
C THR A 25 6.11 8.63 -6.20
N GLU A 26 6.18 9.11 -4.95
CA GLU A 26 7.07 8.54 -3.93
C GLU A 26 6.63 7.13 -3.52
N LEU A 27 5.33 6.91 -3.34
CA LEU A 27 4.83 5.58 -3.03
C LEU A 27 5.00 4.62 -4.19
N ALA A 28 4.73 5.06 -5.43
CA ALA A 28 4.99 4.27 -6.63
C ALA A 28 6.45 3.81 -6.67
N HIS A 29 7.40 4.72 -6.44
CA HIS A 29 8.83 4.40 -6.42
C HIS A 29 9.17 3.37 -5.32
N LYS A 30 8.67 3.54 -4.09
CA LYS A 30 8.88 2.57 -2.99
C LYS A 30 8.33 1.18 -3.30
N MET A 31 7.24 1.12 -4.06
CA MET A 31 6.56 -0.12 -4.44
C MET A 31 7.07 -0.71 -5.76
N GLY A 32 8.08 -0.10 -6.40
CA GLY A 32 8.65 -0.59 -7.66
C GLY A 32 7.79 -0.31 -8.90
N TYR A 33 6.90 0.67 -8.85
CA TYR A 33 6.00 1.06 -9.93
C TYR A 33 6.38 2.39 -10.59
N GLN A 34 6.06 2.50 -11.88
CA GLN A 34 5.95 3.80 -12.55
C GLN A 34 4.66 4.53 -12.09
N LEU A 35 4.68 5.87 -12.02
CA LEU A 35 3.54 6.67 -11.54
C LEU A 35 2.22 6.30 -12.23
N ARG A 36 2.22 6.17 -13.56
CA ARG A 36 1.00 5.85 -14.32
C ARG A 36 0.41 4.49 -13.94
N ALA A 37 1.27 3.50 -13.68
CA ALA A 37 0.83 2.18 -13.24
C ALA A 37 0.26 2.24 -11.81
N TRP A 38 0.88 3.03 -10.93
CA TRP A 38 0.41 3.27 -9.57
C TRP A 38 -0.95 3.98 -9.51
N GLN A 39 -1.18 4.96 -10.38
CA GLN A 39 -2.46 5.67 -10.44
C GLN A 39 -3.66 4.74 -10.70
N PHE A 40 -3.47 3.63 -11.42
CA PHE A 40 -4.53 2.61 -11.58
C PHE A 40 -4.80 1.78 -10.31
N LYS A 41 -3.85 1.74 -9.36
CA LYS A 41 -4.03 1.10 -8.05
C LYS A 41 -4.90 1.97 -7.13
N GLU A 42 -4.81 3.29 -7.28
CA GLU A 42 -5.60 4.28 -6.55
C GLU A 42 -6.86 4.75 -7.32
N ASP A 43 -7.14 4.21 -8.51
CA ASP A 43 -8.33 4.55 -9.29
C ASP A 43 -9.58 3.85 -8.73
N ARG A 44 -10.50 4.64 -8.18
CA ARG A 44 -11.77 4.17 -7.61
C ARG A 44 -12.76 3.67 -8.67
N ASN A 45 -12.66 4.16 -9.92
CA ASN A 45 -13.58 3.82 -10.99
C ASN A 45 -13.18 2.52 -11.71
N LYS A 46 -11.87 2.25 -11.81
CA LYS A 46 -11.31 1.06 -12.47
C LYS A 46 -10.20 0.43 -11.62
N PRO A 47 -10.56 -0.16 -10.46
CA PRO A 47 -9.58 -0.63 -9.49
C PRO A 47 -8.73 -1.76 -10.06
N ARG A 48 -7.41 -1.57 -10.11
CA ARG A 48 -6.47 -2.68 -10.21
C ARG A 48 -5.85 -2.92 -8.86
N ARG A 49 -6.28 -3.99 -8.18
CA ARG A 49 -5.77 -4.31 -6.84
C ARG A 49 -4.27 -4.63 -6.87
N LEU A 50 -3.61 -4.40 -5.75
CA LEU A 50 -2.29 -4.98 -5.49
C LEU A 50 -2.44 -6.50 -5.38
N MET A 51 -1.41 -7.26 -5.76
CA MET A 51 -1.34 -8.67 -5.37
C MET A 51 -1.24 -8.76 -3.83
N ALA A 52 -1.64 -9.89 -3.26
CA ALA A 52 -1.67 -10.06 -1.80
C ALA A 52 -0.34 -9.70 -1.13
N GLY A 53 0.78 -10.25 -1.63
CA GLY A 53 2.12 -9.95 -1.11
C GLY A 53 2.55 -8.49 -1.29
N GLU A 54 2.12 -7.81 -2.36
CA GLU A 54 2.39 -6.38 -2.52
C GLU A 54 1.62 -5.54 -1.50
N PHE A 55 0.39 -5.93 -1.19
CA PHE A 55 -0.41 -5.25 -0.19
C PHE A 55 0.13 -5.47 1.22
N GLU A 56 0.55 -6.70 1.55
CA GLU A 56 1.25 -6.99 2.80
C GLU A 56 2.56 -6.20 2.92
N TYR A 57 3.34 -6.10 1.84
CA TYR A 57 4.53 -5.28 1.82
C TYR A 57 4.22 -3.78 2.06
N LEU A 58 3.16 -3.24 1.44
CA LEU A 58 2.72 -1.87 1.71
C LEU A 58 2.38 -1.67 3.20
N LEU A 59 1.65 -2.61 3.80
CA LEU A 59 1.32 -2.55 5.23
C LEU A 59 2.56 -2.64 6.11
N LEU A 60 3.56 -3.44 5.72
CA LEU A 60 4.83 -3.53 6.45
C LEU A 60 5.57 -2.19 6.42
N LEU A 61 5.64 -1.55 5.25
CA LEU A 61 6.26 -0.22 5.11
C LEU A 61 5.49 0.86 5.89
N ALA A 62 4.17 0.74 6.00
CA ALA A 62 3.33 1.64 6.78
C ALA A 62 3.36 1.37 8.30
N GLY A 63 3.99 0.28 8.75
CA GLY A 63 3.99 -0.14 10.16
C GLY A 63 2.66 -0.73 10.63
N GLU A 64 1.83 -1.20 9.69
CA GLU A 64 0.46 -1.71 9.92
C GLU A 64 0.33 -3.22 9.72
N HIS A 65 1.40 -3.90 9.30
CA HIS A 65 1.35 -5.34 9.08
C HIS A 65 1.01 -6.08 10.39
N PRO A 66 0.04 -7.01 10.37
CA PRO A 66 -0.44 -7.64 11.60
C PRO A 66 0.57 -8.55 12.27
N GLU A 67 1.50 -9.12 11.49
CA GLU A 67 2.45 -10.14 11.96
C GLU A 67 3.92 -9.69 11.94
N PHE A 68 4.24 -8.61 11.24
CA PHE A 68 5.62 -8.22 10.98
C PHE A 68 5.82 -6.73 11.23
N ILE A 69 7.02 -6.35 11.63
CA ILE A 69 7.43 -4.96 11.80
C ILE A 69 8.72 -4.72 11.03
N LEU A 70 8.85 -3.52 10.45
CA LEU A 70 10.09 -3.12 9.79
C LEU A 70 11.08 -2.65 10.86
N THR A 71 12.19 -3.36 11.01
CA THR A 71 13.27 -3.04 11.96
C THR A 71 14.53 -2.60 11.21
N PRO A 72 15.29 -1.61 11.72
CA PRO A 72 16.65 -1.35 11.24
C PRO A 72 17.51 -2.61 11.32
N ARG A 73 18.51 -2.70 10.43
CA ARG A 73 19.56 -3.72 10.52
C ARG A 73 20.55 -3.39 11.63
#